data_AF-A0A2G8K985-F1
#
_entry.id   AF-A0A2G8K985-F1
#
_cell.length_a   1.000
_cell.length_b   1.000
_cell.length_c   1.000
_cell.angle_alpha   90.00
_cell.angle_beta   90.00
_cell.angle_gamma   90.00
#
_symmetry.space_group_name_H-M   'P 1'
#
loop_
_entity.id
_entity.type
_entity.pdbx_description
1 polymer ?
#
loop_
_entity_poly.entity_id
_entity_poly.type
_entity_poly.pdbx_seq_one_letter_code
_entity_poly.pdbx_strand_id
1 'polypeptide(L)'
;MIGKMRRILLGESYIPFMSPSFETRSESSAEMLKAPFQLESSKPSYMSSPINSSTDSGVHSEERFKRDSLQGGVSDTEEAATLLLLHSIPGGDISSVPEKVKSSLVKALDSRHPTANDWRAFASHLGMGNMVNHLRGFDSPSKVLLDQYELMDGTLAELRQVALGIERKDIVDILNNALNEINAN
;
A
#
# COMPACT_ATOMS: atom_id res chain seq x y z
N MET A 1 24.91 28.45 41.50
CA MET A 1 23.61 28.95 40.97
C MET A 1 23.90 29.99 39.90
N ILE A 2 23.74 29.65 38.62
CA ILE A 2 23.83 30.60 37.50
C ILE A 2 22.64 30.30 36.59
N GLY A 3 21.56 31.07 36.78
CA GLY A 3 20.41 31.06 35.90
C GLY A 3 20.74 31.84 34.63
N LYS A 4 20.77 31.15 33.47
CA LYS A 4 20.81 31.81 32.17
C LYS A 4 19.39 31.93 31.63
N MET A 5 18.84 33.14 31.76
CA MET A 5 17.67 33.60 31.03
C MET A 5 17.91 33.46 29.52
N ARG A 6 17.04 32.72 28.82
CA ARG A 6 16.94 32.82 27.35
C ARG A 6 15.91 33.90 27.00
N ARG A 7 16.43 34.94 26.36
CA ARG A 7 15.71 36.06 25.75
C ARG A 7 15.04 35.53 24.48
N ILE A 8 13.70 35.53 24.42
CA ILE A 8 12.93 35.23 23.21
C ILE A 8 12.68 36.56 22.51
N LEU A 9 13.16 36.70 21.27
CA LEU A 9 12.78 37.78 20.36
C LEU A 9 12.36 37.17 19.02
N LEU A 10 11.04 37.21 18.80
CA LEU A 10 10.27 37.55 17.60
C LEU A 10 10.78 37.11 16.21
N GLY A 11 9.88 36.50 15.46
CA GLY A 11 9.99 36.32 14.02
C GLY A 11 8.80 35.58 13.42
N GLU A 12 7.58 36.10 13.59
CA GLU A 12 6.46 35.73 12.71
C GLU A 12 6.76 36.27 11.31
N SER A 13 7.05 35.38 10.36
CA SER A 13 7.05 35.71 8.93
C SER A 13 5.84 35.06 8.26
N TYR A 14 4.78 35.85 8.22
CA TYR A 14 3.58 35.70 7.41
C TYR A 14 3.98 35.50 5.93
N ILE A 15 3.62 34.35 5.33
CA ILE A 15 3.83 34.10 3.91
C ILE A 15 2.56 34.58 3.17
N PRO A 16 2.61 35.60 2.30
CA PRO A 16 1.43 36.07 1.59
C PRO A 16 1.05 35.11 0.46
N PHE A 17 -0.22 34.74 0.43
CA PHE A 17 -0.91 34.05 -0.66
C PHE A 17 -0.99 34.99 -1.87
N MET A 18 -0.09 34.83 -2.85
CA MET A 18 -0.19 35.51 -4.14
C MET A 18 -1.01 34.64 -5.10
N SER A 19 -2.19 35.14 -5.46
CA SER A 19 -3.03 34.62 -6.53
C SER A 19 -2.30 34.70 -7.89
N PRO A 20 -2.42 33.71 -8.78
CA PRO A 20 -1.91 33.84 -10.14
C PRO A 20 -2.82 34.75 -10.96
N SER A 21 -2.26 35.87 -11.44
CA SER A 21 -2.84 36.71 -12.48
C SER A 21 -2.90 35.94 -13.79
N PHE A 22 -4.11 35.81 -14.36
CA PHE A 22 -4.29 35.39 -15.75
C PHE A 22 -3.98 36.58 -16.67
N GLU A 23 -2.82 36.56 -17.32
CA GLU A 23 -2.55 37.44 -18.46
C GLU A 23 -3.13 36.84 -19.73
N THR A 24 -4.14 37.53 -20.25
CA THR A 24 -4.71 37.34 -21.59
C THR A 24 -3.68 37.72 -22.64
N ARG A 25 -3.16 36.74 -23.40
CA ARG A 25 -2.39 37.02 -24.62
C ARG A 25 -3.30 36.91 -25.84
N SER A 26 -3.49 38.08 -26.45
CA SER A 26 -4.15 38.37 -27.72
C SER A 26 -3.63 37.53 -28.90
N GLU A 27 -4.56 37.28 -29.81
CA GLU A 27 -4.50 36.61 -31.12
C GLU A 27 -3.41 37.15 -32.07
N SER A 28 -2.88 36.28 -32.96
CA SER A 28 -2.85 36.54 -34.41
C SER A 28 -2.35 35.34 -35.24
N SER A 29 -3.25 34.85 -36.09
CA SER A 29 -3.11 34.44 -37.51
C SER A 29 -2.21 33.30 -38.00
N ALA A 30 -2.86 32.48 -38.87
CA ALA A 30 -2.35 31.67 -39.98
C ALA A 30 -1.61 30.37 -39.59
N GLU A 31 -1.84 29.19 -40.16
CA GLU A 31 -2.41 28.74 -41.44
C GLU A 31 -3.16 27.41 -41.23
N MET A 32 -4.37 27.27 -41.76
CA MET A 32 -4.68 26.34 -42.86
C MET A 32 -3.79 25.10 -42.96
N LEU A 33 -4.30 23.95 -42.54
CA LEU A 33 -4.18 22.69 -43.29
C LEU A 33 -5.38 21.79 -43.01
N LYS A 34 -6.12 21.51 -44.09
CA LYS A 34 -7.29 20.64 -44.16
C LYS A 34 -6.87 19.19 -43.89
N ALA A 35 -7.58 18.51 -42.98
CA ALA A 35 -7.63 17.05 -42.96
C ALA A 35 -9.11 16.62 -42.96
N PRO A 36 -9.57 15.85 -43.97
CA PRO A 36 -10.96 15.42 -44.05
C PRO A 36 -11.26 14.35 -43.01
N PHE A 37 -12.30 14.62 -42.23
CA PHE A 37 -12.99 13.71 -41.33
C PHE A 37 -13.72 12.64 -42.17
N GLN A 38 -13.16 11.44 -42.24
CA GLN A 38 -13.85 10.27 -42.79
C GLN A 38 -14.68 9.64 -41.67
N LEU A 39 -15.98 9.93 -41.71
CA LEU A 39 -17.01 9.29 -40.92
C LEU A 39 -17.46 8.03 -41.69
N GLU A 40 -16.78 6.90 -41.49
CA GLU A 40 -17.31 5.61 -41.94
C GLU A 40 -18.14 4.96 -40.83
N SER A 41 -19.46 5.07 -41.02
CA SER A 41 -20.46 4.21 -40.45
C SER A 41 -20.27 2.77 -40.93
N SER A 42 -20.16 1.79 -40.03
CA SER A 42 -20.95 0.54 -40.14
C SER A 42 -20.73 -0.44 -38.99
N LYS A 43 -21.83 -0.63 -38.25
CA LYS A 43 -22.38 -1.90 -37.73
C LYS A 43 -21.64 -2.64 -36.60
N PRO A 44 -22.21 -2.69 -35.37
CA PRO A 44 -21.98 -3.81 -34.46
C PRO A 44 -22.79 -5.02 -34.94
N SER A 45 -22.09 -6.10 -35.29
CA SER A 45 -22.68 -7.40 -35.60
C SER A 45 -23.15 -8.08 -34.33
N TYR A 46 -24.47 -8.12 -34.12
CA TYR A 46 -25.11 -9.00 -33.14
C TYR A 46 -25.26 -10.39 -33.76
N MET A 47 -24.52 -11.38 -33.24
CA MET A 47 -24.83 -12.80 -33.36
C MET A 47 -24.75 -13.36 -31.94
N SER A 48 -25.90 -13.43 -31.25
CA SER A 48 -26.73 -14.63 -31.12
C SER A 48 -26.03 -15.75 -30.35
N SER A 49 -26.39 -15.85 -29.07
CA SER A 49 -26.20 -17.01 -28.21
C SER A 49 -26.94 -18.23 -28.76
N PRO A 50 -26.37 -19.44 -28.63
CA PRO A 50 -27.17 -20.65 -28.56
C PRO A 50 -27.49 -20.97 -27.10
N ILE A 51 -28.79 -21.06 -26.82
CA ILE A 51 -29.38 -21.70 -25.66
C ILE A 51 -29.37 -23.20 -25.92
N ASN A 52 -28.70 -23.97 -25.07
CA ASN A 52 -28.86 -25.41 -24.98
C ASN A 52 -29.38 -25.77 -23.59
N SER A 53 -30.70 -25.66 -23.47
CA SER A 53 -31.49 -26.48 -22.56
C SER A 53 -31.66 -27.87 -23.18
N SER A 54 -31.33 -28.92 -22.44
CA SER A 54 -32.23 -30.06 -22.18
C SER A 54 -31.48 -31.20 -21.48
N THR A 55 -32.15 -31.76 -20.47
CA THR A 55 -32.26 -33.19 -20.13
C THR A 55 -30.99 -33.90 -19.66
N ASP A 56 -30.98 -34.83 -18.71
CA ASP A 56 -32.01 -35.55 -17.96
C ASP A 56 -31.24 -36.50 -17.00
N SER A 57 -31.85 -36.77 -15.84
CA SER A 57 -31.73 -37.92 -14.93
C SER A 57 -30.43 -38.74 -14.82
N GLY A 58 -29.99 -38.97 -13.57
CA GLY A 58 -28.97 -40.00 -13.29
C GLY A 58 -28.52 -40.16 -11.83
N VAL A 59 -29.45 -40.64 -11.00
CA VAL A 59 -29.29 -41.48 -9.79
C VAL A 59 -27.89 -42.03 -9.40
N HIS A 60 -27.67 -42.05 -8.07
CA HIS A 60 -26.86 -42.97 -7.24
C HIS A 60 -25.34 -43.09 -7.55
N SER A 61 -24.44 -42.88 -6.58
CA SER A 61 -24.24 -43.80 -5.45
C SER A 61 -23.38 -43.18 -4.35
N GLU A 62 -23.68 -43.55 -3.10
CA GLU A 62 -22.76 -43.44 -1.97
C GLU A 62 -21.47 -44.22 -2.25
N GLU A 63 -20.30 -43.63 -2.02
CA GLU A 63 -19.18 -44.40 -1.51
C GLU A 63 -18.43 -43.63 -0.42
N ARG A 64 -18.60 -44.20 0.76
CA ARG A 64 -17.99 -43.90 2.04
C ARG A 64 -16.59 -44.51 2.06
N PHE A 65 -15.55 -43.71 1.86
CA PHE A 65 -14.18 -44.14 2.15
C PHE A 65 -13.68 -43.51 3.45
N LYS A 66 -13.74 -44.31 4.53
CA LYS A 66 -12.89 -44.20 5.72
C LYS A 66 -11.63 -45.03 5.49
N ARG A 67 -10.44 -44.44 5.62
CA ARG A 67 -9.20 -44.99 6.25
C ARG A 67 -8.36 -43.77 6.62
N ASP A 68 -8.28 -43.36 7.89
CA ASP A 68 -7.35 -43.87 8.92
C ASP A 68 -5.95 -44.19 8.38
N SER A 69 -5.00 -43.28 8.60
CA SER A 69 -3.78 -43.53 9.39
C SER A 69 -2.84 -42.33 9.44
N LEU A 70 -2.67 -41.82 10.66
CA LEU A 70 -1.44 -41.41 11.35
C LEU A 70 -0.21 -40.91 10.57
N GLN A 71 0.26 -39.77 11.08
CA GLN A 71 1.66 -39.43 11.43
C GLN A 71 2.45 -38.54 10.47
N GLY A 72 2.81 -37.37 10.98
CA GLY A 72 3.72 -36.42 10.35
C GLY A 72 3.67 -35.06 11.04
N GLY A 73 4.22 -34.98 12.26
CA GLY A 73 4.40 -33.70 12.93
C GLY A 73 5.54 -32.91 12.32
N VAL A 74 5.31 -31.61 12.10
CA VAL A 74 6.33 -30.56 12.17
C VAL A 74 5.65 -29.25 12.57
N SER A 75 6.34 -28.49 13.42
CA SER A 75 5.92 -27.30 14.15
C SER A 75 5.22 -26.20 13.34
N ASP A 76 3.91 -26.01 13.54
CA ASP A 76 3.20 -24.80 13.07
C ASP A 76 2.60 -23.96 14.23
N THR A 77 2.76 -24.39 15.49
CA THR A 77 2.10 -23.74 16.64
C THR A 77 2.91 -22.62 17.30
N GLU A 78 4.21 -22.47 17.00
CA GLU A 78 5.03 -21.44 17.65
C GLU A 78 5.07 -20.11 16.88
N GLU A 79 4.83 -20.10 15.56
CA GLU A 79 4.75 -18.85 14.79
C GLU A 79 3.41 -18.12 15.01
N ALA A 80 2.33 -18.85 15.32
CA ALA A 80 1.06 -18.23 15.70
C ALA A 80 1.11 -17.61 17.11
N ALA A 81 1.91 -18.18 18.01
CA ALA A 81 2.05 -17.69 19.38
C ALA A 81 2.85 -16.38 19.45
N THR A 82 3.88 -16.20 18.61
CA THR A 82 4.60 -14.92 18.49
C THR A 82 3.73 -13.83 17.89
N LEU A 83 2.87 -14.16 16.91
CA LEU A 83 1.89 -13.21 16.39
C LEU A 83 0.92 -12.76 17.49
N LEU A 84 0.43 -13.65 18.36
CA LEU A 84 -0.49 -13.29 19.45
C LEU A 84 0.17 -12.44 20.54
N LEU A 85 1.47 -12.60 20.79
CA LEU A 85 2.21 -11.82 21.79
C LEU A 85 2.46 -10.36 21.38
N LEU A 86 2.46 -10.07 20.07
CA LEU A 86 2.57 -8.72 19.52
C LEU A 86 1.26 -7.91 19.55
N HIS A 87 0.09 -8.55 19.73
CA HIS A 87 -1.21 -7.87 19.73
C HIS A 87 -1.52 -7.11 21.03
N SER A 88 -0.60 -7.11 22.00
CA SER A 88 -0.87 -6.58 23.35
C SER A 88 -0.04 -5.34 23.73
N ILE A 89 0.66 -4.72 22.77
CA ILE A 89 1.32 -3.43 22.98
C ILE A 89 0.26 -2.32 22.80
N PRO A 90 -0.12 -1.57 23.84
CA PRO A 90 -1.01 -0.43 23.70
C PRO A 90 -0.26 0.68 22.94
N GLY A 91 -0.70 0.95 21.71
CA GLY A 91 0.00 1.79 20.74
C GLY A 91 0.88 0.94 19.83
N GLY A 92 0.67 1.04 18.52
CA GLY A 92 1.34 0.20 17.53
C GLY A 92 2.86 0.09 17.73
N ASP A 93 3.42 -1.12 17.56
CA ASP A 93 4.84 -1.40 17.77
C ASP A 93 5.75 -0.74 16.74
N ILE A 94 5.19 -0.22 15.63
CA ILE A 94 5.94 0.56 14.65
C ILE A 94 6.57 1.83 15.24
N SER A 95 5.96 2.40 16.28
CA SER A 95 6.50 3.58 16.98
C SER A 95 7.81 3.29 17.70
N SER A 96 8.00 2.04 18.14
CA SER A 96 9.20 1.57 18.85
C SER A 96 10.39 1.26 17.93
N VAL A 97 10.16 1.26 16.62
CA VAL A 97 11.17 0.88 15.62
C VAL A 97 12.28 1.92 15.52
N PRO A 98 13.57 1.50 15.52
CA PRO A 98 14.68 2.41 15.31
C PRO A 98 14.58 3.20 14.00
N GLU A 99 14.92 4.49 14.05
CA GLU A 99 14.85 5.40 12.89
C GLU A 99 15.60 4.89 11.65
N LYS A 100 16.68 4.13 11.87
CA LYS A 100 17.47 3.49 10.81
C LYS A 100 16.65 2.46 10.02
N VAL A 101 15.82 1.68 10.71
CA VAL A 101 14.92 0.69 10.09
C VAL A 101 13.80 1.42 9.36
N LYS A 102 13.15 2.42 9.98
CA LYS A 102 12.14 3.26 9.32
C LYS A 102 12.68 3.87 8.03
N SER A 103 13.88 4.44 8.08
CA SER A 103 14.58 4.97 6.90
C SER A 103 14.84 3.93 5.80
N SER A 104 15.12 2.69 6.18
CA SER A 104 15.36 1.59 5.22
C SER A 104 14.05 1.14 4.56
N LEU A 105 12.97 1.06 5.33
CA LEU A 105 11.61 0.79 4.82
C LEU A 105 11.16 1.86 3.84
N VAL A 106 11.33 3.15 4.20
CA VAL A 106 10.99 4.28 3.33
C VAL A 106 11.72 4.18 1.99
N LYS A 107 13.04 3.96 2.03
CA LYS A 107 13.84 3.81 0.80
C LYS A 107 13.39 2.64 -0.08
N ALA A 108 13.08 1.50 0.55
CA ALA A 108 12.63 0.31 -0.17
C ALA A 108 11.26 0.52 -0.83
N LEU A 109 10.36 1.24 -0.17
CA LEU A 109 9.00 1.52 -0.64
C LEU A 109 8.92 2.65 -1.69
N ASP A 110 9.79 3.67 -1.58
CA ASP A 110 9.86 4.76 -2.57
C ASP A 110 10.50 4.31 -3.89
N SER A 111 11.31 3.24 -3.84
CA SER A 111 11.88 2.63 -5.03
C SER A 111 10.78 2.02 -5.89
N ARG A 112 10.62 2.52 -7.12
CA ARG A 112 9.62 1.98 -8.06
C ARG A 112 9.86 0.49 -8.30
N HIS A 113 8.86 -0.33 -8.00
CA HIS A 113 8.90 -1.75 -8.28
C HIS A 113 8.32 -2.04 -9.69
N PRO A 114 8.91 -2.96 -10.48
CA PRO A 114 8.44 -3.28 -11.83
C PRO A 114 6.97 -3.70 -11.91
N THR A 115 6.47 -4.34 -10.85
CA THR A 115 5.08 -4.83 -10.73
C THR A 115 4.16 -3.89 -9.96
N ALA A 116 4.59 -2.65 -9.68
CA ALA A 116 3.87 -1.69 -8.84
C ALA A 116 3.62 -2.17 -7.39
N ASN A 117 4.41 -3.14 -6.90
CA ASN A 117 4.44 -3.55 -5.48
C ASN A 117 5.25 -2.55 -4.63
N ASP A 118 4.95 -1.27 -4.77
CA ASP A 118 5.58 -0.15 -4.04
C ASP A 118 4.65 0.37 -2.94
N TRP A 119 4.89 1.59 -2.46
CA TRP A 119 4.05 2.25 -1.44
C TRP A 119 2.55 2.29 -1.79
N ARG A 120 2.17 2.24 -3.08
CA ARG A 120 0.75 2.24 -3.48
C ARG A 120 0.07 0.93 -3.12
N ALA A 121 0.76 -0.18 -3.36
CA ALA A 121 0.27 -1.50 -3.00
C ALA A 121 0.14 -1.61 -1.48
N PHE A 122 1.13 -1.11 -0.73
CA PHE A 122 1.05 -1.05 0.73
C PHE A 122 -0.14 -0.23 1.21
N ALA A 123 -0.32 1.00 0.70
CA ALA A 123 -1.46 1.84 1.06
C ALA A 123 -2.80 1.14 0.80
N SER A 124 -2.93 0.43 -0.32
CA SER A 124 -4.16 -0.32 -0.62
C SER A 124 -4.42 -1.46 0.36
N HIS A 125 -3.40 -2.24 0.72
CA HIS A 125 -3.56 -3.40 1.61
C HIS A 125 -3.79 -2.99 3.07
N LEU A 126 -3.22 -1.87 3.50
CA LEU A 126 -3.41 -1.30 4.83
C LEU A 126 -4.72 -0.48 4.97
N GLY A 127 -5.62 -0.54 3.98
CA GLY A 127 -6.89 0.20 3.99
C GLY A 127 -6.77 1.72 3.75
N MET A 128 -5.59 2.22 3.42
CA MET A 128 -5.29 3.64 3.12
C MET A 128 -5.27 3.95 1.61
N GLY A 129 -5.92 3.12 0.79
CA GLY A 129 -5.91 3.26 -0.68
C GLY A 129 -6.52 4.59 -1.16
N ASN A 130 -7.45 5.17 -0.40
CA ASN A 130 -8.03 6.49 -0.65
C ASN A 130 -7.01 7.63 -0.58
N MET A 131 -5.91 7.45 0.16
CA MET A 131 -4.85 8.46 0.32
C MET A 131 -3.82 8.44 -0.80
N VAL A 132 -3.84 7.45 -1.71
CA VAL A 132 -2.80 7.28 -2.74
C VAL A 132 -2.61 8.52 -3.62
N ASN A 133 -3.69 9.22 -3.96
CA ASN A 133 -3.60 10.45 -4.75
C ASN A 133 -2.97 11.61 -3.96
N HIS A 134 -3.24 11.69 -2.66
CA HIS A 134 -2.64 12.66 -1.77
C HIS A 134 -1.14 12.38 -1.56
N LEU A 135 -0.78 11.12 -1.29
CA LEU A 135 0.59 10.66 -1.07
C LEU A 135 1.51 10.96 -2.26
N ARG A 136 0.99 10.93 -3.49
CA ARG A 136 1.76 11.25 -4.70
C ARG A 136 2.32 12.67 -4.74
N GLY A 137 1.72 13.61 -4.00
CA GLY A 137 2.15 15.00 -3.95
C GLY A 137 3.38 15.26 -3.06
N PHE A 138 3.85 14.24 -2.33
CA PHE A 138 5.00 14.37 -1.42
C PHE A 138 6.29 13.86 -2.05
N ASP A 139 7.41 14.41 -1.59
CA ASP A 139 8.75 13.98 -2.01
C ASP A 139 9.04 12.51 -1.66
N SER A 140 8.50 12.05 -0.52
CA SER A 140 8.53 10.64 -0.09
C SER A 140 7.13 10.20 0.32
N PRO A 141 6.36 9.61 -0.61
CA PRO A 141 5.05 9.03 -0.32
C PRO A 141 5.11 7.97 0.77
N SER A 142 6.18 7.17 0.80
CA SER A 142 6.35 6.07 1.76
C SER A 142 6.54 6.56 3.18
N LYS A 143 7.28 7.67 3.37
CA LYS A 143 7.44 8.26 4.70
C LYS A 143 6.10 8.70 5.27
N VAL A 144 5.34 9.47 4.49
CA VAL A 144 4.01 9.95 4.93
C VAL A 144 3.07 8.77 5.20
N LEU A 145 3.10 7.73 4.37
CA LEU A 145 2.31 6.51 4.59
C LEU A 145 2.64 5.86 5.94
N LEU A 146 3.93 5.68 6.27
CA LEU A 146 4.35 5.06 7.52
C LEU A 146 4.03 5.94 8.73
N ASP A 147 4.18 7.27 8.61
CA ASP A 147 3.80 8.22 9.66
C ASP A 147 2.28 8.14 9.95
N GLN A 148 1.45 8.06 8.92
CA GLN A 148 -0.01 7.90 9.09
C GLN A 148 -0.37 6.54 9.69
N TYR A 149 0.31 5.49 9.26
CA TYR A 149 0.11 4.16 9.79
C TYR A 149 0.51 4.07 11.28
N GLU A 150 1.58 4.76 11.69
CA GLU A 150 1.96 4.90 13.10
C GLU A 150 0.89 5.63 13.92
N LEU A 151 0.29 6.70 13.37
CA LEU A 151 -0.84 7.40 14.03
C LEU A 151 -2.10 6.55 14.17
N MET A 152 -2.23 5.49 13.37
CA MET A 152 -3.34 4.54 13.40
C MET A 152 -3.03 3.30 14.27
N ASP A 153 -2.00 3.38 15.12
CA ASP A 153 -1.52 2.26 15.95
C ASP A 153 -1.12 1.03 15.11
N GLY A 154 -0.63 1.25 13.89
CA GLY A 154 -0.22 0.20 12.98
C GLY A 154 0.93 -0.66 13.51
N THR A 155 0.94 -1.92 13.12
CA THR A 155 1.93 -2.90 13.63
C THR A 155 2.95 -3.35 12.59
N LEU A 156 4.13 -3.76 13.05
CA LEU A 156 5.15 -4.41 12.21
C LEU A 156 4.69 -5.78 11.72
N ALA A 157 3.92 -6.50 12.54
CA ALA A 157 3.37 -7.79 12.17
C ALA A 157 2.47 -7.67 10.94
N GLU A 158 1.56 -6.69 10.94
CA GLU A 158 0.68 -6.41 9.80
C GLU A 158 1.48 -5.90 8.58
N LEU A 159 2.47 -5.01 8.77
CA LEU A 159 3.36 -4.60 7.67
C LEU A 159 4.11 -5.78 7.05
N ARG A 160 4.56 -6.74 7.86
CA ARG A 160 5.23 -7.96 7.39
C ARG A 160 4.26 -8.84 6.60
N GLN A 161 3.03 -8.99 7.07
CA GLN A 161 1.99 -9.73 6.35
C GLN A 161 1.68 -9.10 4.99
N VAL A 162 1.57 -7.77 4.91
CA VAL A 162 1.39 -7.05 3.64
C VAL A 162 2.59 -7.27 2.72
N ALA A 163 3.81 -7.14 3.24
CA ALA A 163 5.04 -7.35 2.48
C ALA A 163 5.14 -8.77 1.89
N LEU A 164 4.73 -9.79 2.66
CA LEU A 164 4.61 -11.18 2.21
C LEU A 164 3.54 -11.32 1.12
N GLY A 165 2.36 -10.73 1.32
CA GLY A 165 1.24 -10.80 0.38
C GLY A 165 1.53 -10.16 -0.99
N ILE A 166 2.41 -9.16 -1.03
CA ILE A 166 2.86 -8.54 -2.30
C ILE A 166 4.25 -9.00 -2.75
N GLU A 167 4.76 -10.08 -2.17
CA GLU A 167 6.01 -10.76 -2.54
C GLU A 167 7.27 -9.86 -2.49
N ARG A 168 7.29 -8.84 -1.63
CA ARG A 168 8.44 -7.94 -1.43
C ARG A 168 9.41 -8.48 -0.38
N LYS A 169 10.21 -9.47 -0.78
CA LYS A 169 11.18 -10.15 0.10
C LYS A 169 12.19 -9.20 0.76
N ASP A 170 12.64 -8.18 0.03
CA ASP A 170 13.55 -7.16 0.53
C ASP A 170 12.97 -6.39 1.73
N ILE A 171 11.67 -6.11 1.72
CA ILE A 171 10.98 -5.44 2.83
C ILE A 171 10.74 -6.43 3.99
N VAL A 172 10.38 -7.68 3.68
CA VAL A 172 10.22 -8.74 4.69
C VAL A 172 11.50 -8.93 5.49
N ASP A 173 12.66 -8.93 4.84
CA ASP A 173 13.96 -9.08 5.52
C ASP A 173 14.25 -7.91 6.47
N ILE A 174 13.94 -6.67 6.05
CA ILE A 174 14.07 -5.48 6.91
C ILE A 174 13.18 -5.61 8.15
N LEU A 175 11.93 -6.05 7.97
CA LEU A 175 10.96 -6.18 9.05
C LEU A 175 11.31 -7.34 10.01
N ASN A 176 11.77 -8.48 9.49
CA ASN A 176 12.22 -9.59 10.33
C ASN A 176 13.42 -9.19 11.20
N ASN A 177 14.38 -8.46 10.63
CA ASN A 177 15.52 -7.95 11.39
C ASN A 177 15.06 -6.99 12.50
N ALA A 178 14.12 -6.10 12.20
CA ALA A 178 13.55 -5.19 13.18
C ALA A 178 12.83 -5.91 14.34
N LEU A 179 12.00 -6.91 14.01
CA LEU A 179 11.30 -7.73 15.01
C LEU A 179 12.28 -8.49 15.90
N ASN A 180 13.37 -9.01 15.33
CA ASN A 180 14.41 -9.69 16.09
C ASN A 180 15.18 -8.74 17.02
N GLU A 181 15.48 -7.52 16.57
CA GLU A 181 16.14 -6.50 17.40
C GLU A 181 15.26 -6.05 18.57
N ILE A 182 13.94 -5.97 18.37
CA ILE A 182 12.99 -5.63 19.44
C ILE A 182 12.90 -6.77 20.46
N ASN A 183 12.80 -8.03 20.01
CA ASN A 183 12.69 -9.19 20.89
C ASN A 183 13.99 -9.52 21.66
N ALA A 184 15.14 -9.02 21.19
CA ALA A 184 16.44 -9.26 21.82
C ALA A 184 16.77 -8.27 22.95
N ASN A 185 15.99 -7.20 23.11
CA ASN A 185 16.18 -6.16 24.13
C ASN A 185 15.11 -6.23 25.23
#